data_AF-A0A7W7CQC3-F1
#
_entry.id   AF-A0A7W7CQC3-F1
#
_cell.length_a   1.000
_cell.length_b   1.000
_cell.length_c   1.000
_cell.angle_alpha   90.00
_cell.angle_beta   90.00
_cell.angle_gamma   90.00
#
_symmetry.space_group_name_H-M   'P 1'
#
loop_
_entity.id
_entity.type
_entity.pdbx_description
1 polymer ?
#
loop_
_entity_poly.entity_id
_entity_poly.type
_entity_poly.pdbx_seq_one_letter_code
_entity_poly.pdbx_strand_id
1 'polypeptide(L)'
;MIPAEAPPAGAVRGDGIQALSHDVLVRRSLEISPGGFITIVSIIQGVALALLAENTFEKPSLLAGVQSIATLLLFVVVFYWYLTMSVLLRWAPSFLDSFLPFAIAGLEIPPAFFLGDARAWNLWLALFWFGTMTGMMITKKWSPQSHFGEHVEAHRVLHRLLRELQTMTGITALGVGLCGLFAFLDWTNQLFWGLSGAIIVLFTVGIIVARTEVCSSQIHAHFGVNRPPFN
;
A
#
# COMPACT_ATOMS: atom_id res chain seq x y z
N MET A 1 52.18 10.91 -0.21
CA MET A 1 51.14 10.44 0.72
C MET A 1 50.35 11.65 1.16
N ILE A 2 49.12 11.80 0.67
CA ILE A 2 48.21 12.85 1.13
C ILE A 2 47.56 12.30 2.41
N PRO A 3 47.66 13.00 3.56
CA PRO A 3 47.02 12.55 4.78
C PRO A 3 45.50 12.56 4.58
N ALA A 4 44.86 11.42 4.80
CA ALA A 4 43.41 11.32 4.78
C ALA A 4 42.86 12.18 5.92
N GLU A 5 42.17 13.27 5.57
CA GLU A 5 41.40 14.06 6.53
C GLU A 5 40.40 13.15 7.24
N ALA A 6 40.51 13.09 8.56
CA ALA A 6 39.56 12.36 9.39
C ALA A 6 38.17 12.99 9.18
N PRO A 7 37.12 12.18 8.94
CA PRO A 7 35.78 12.71 8.74
C PRO A 7 35.34 13.50 9.98
N PRO A 8 34.65 14.65 9.81
CA PRO A 8 34.26 15.50 10.92
C PRO A 8 33.41 14.73 11.93
N ALA A 9 33.78 14.87 13.21
CA ALA A 9 33.05 14.29 14.33
C ALA A 9 31.68 14.97 14.44
N GLY A 10 30.68 14.39 13.78
CA GLY A 10 29.34 14.97 13.70
C GLY A 10 28.55 14.61 12.46
N ALA A 11 29.10 13.86 11.50
CA ALA A 11 28.36 13.33 10.35
C ALA A 11 27.26 12.37 10.83
N VAL A 12 26.09 12.94 11.15
CA VAL A 12 24.88 12.20 11.44
C VAL A 12 24.59 11.39 10.18
N ARG A 13 24.35 10.10 10.36
CA ARG A 13 23.94 9.16 9.32
C ARG A 13 22.64 9.69 8.68
N GLY A 14 22.74 10.60 7.71
CA GLY A 14 21.64 11.48 7.31
C GLY A 14 22.01 12.64 6.38
N ASP A 15 23.27 13.12 6.37
CA ASP A 15 23.68 14.28 5.55
C ASP A 15 23.59 14.07 4.02
N GLY A 16 23.44 12.82 3.56
CA GLY A 16 23.16 12.50 2.16
C GLY A 16 21.66 12.53 1.77
N ILE A 17 20.76 12.68 2.74
CA ILE A 17 19.31 12.66 2.52
C ILE A 17 18.82 14.10 2.44
N GLN A 18 18.70 14.62 1.21
CA GLN A 18 18.13 15.93 0.94
C GLN A 18 16.72 16.02 1.55
N ALA A 19 16.54 16.98 2.47
CA ALA A 19 15.25 17.30 3.06
C ALA A 19 14.21 17.59 1.97
N LEU A 20 12.95 17.30 2.27
CA LEU A 20 11.85 17.59 1.36
C LEU A 20 11.73 19.12 1.18
N SER A 21 11.73 19.58 -0.07
CA SER A 21 11.48 20.95 -0.48
C SER A 21 10.50 20.96 -1.65
N HIS A 22 9.95 22.13 -1.99
CA HIS A 22 9.04 22.30 -3.14
C HIS A 22 9.60 21.65 -4.42
N ASP A 23 10.82 22.05 -4.82
CA ASP A 23 11.42 21.60 -6.08
C ASP A 23 11.73 20.09 -6.07
N VAL A 24 12.11 19.57 -4.92
CA VAL A 24 12.35 18.13 -4.72
C VAL A 24 11.06 17.34 -4.84
N LEU A 25 9.96 17.85 -4.28
CA LEU A 25 8.64 17.20 -4.31
C LEU A 25 8.08 17.16 -5.74
N VAL A 26 8.14 18.28 -6.46
CA VAL A 26 7.72 18.36 -7.87
C VAL A 26 8.56 17.42 -8.74
N ARG A 27 9.88 17.46 -8.61
CA ARG A 27 10.79 16.62 -9.39
C ARG A 27 10.53 15.13 -9.15
N ARG A 28 10.43 14.69 -7.90
CA ARG A 28 10.16 13.26 -7.57
C ARG A 28 8.82 12.79 -8.10
N SER A 29 7.79 13.63 -8.02
CA SER A 29 6.48 13.31 -8.56
C SER A 29 6.55 13.02 -10.06
N LEU A 30 7.34 13.80 -10.80
CA LEU A 30 7.53 13.61 -12.25
C LEU A 30 8.40 12.39 -12.58
N GLU A 31 9.46 12.13 -11.81
CA GLU A 31 10.39 11.01 -12.06
C GLU A 31 9.77 9.64 -11.73
N ILE A 32 8.95 9.55 -10.67
CA ILE A 32 8.41 8.27 -10.18
C ILE A 32 7.14 7.86 -10.95
N SER A 33 6.33 8.82 -11.43
CA SER A 33 5.02 8.56 -12.04
C SER A 33 5.06 7.55 -13.19
N PRO A 34 5.97 7.65 -14.20
CA PRO A 34 5.96 6.74 -15.35
C PRO A 34 6.24 5.27 -14.98
N GLY A 35 7.24 5.03 -14.11
CA GLY A 35 7.56 3.68 -13.63
C GLY A 35 6.45 3.09 -12.74
N GLY A 36 5.77 3.97 -12.00
CA GLY A 36 4.58 3.62 -11.24
C GLY A 36 3.47 3.07 -12.14
N PHE A 37 3.14 3.77 -13.22
CA PHE A 37 2.09 3.34 -14.14
C PHE A 37 2.37 1.98 -14.79
N ILE A 38 3.62 1.70 -15.19
CA ILE A 38 4.00 0.41 -15.77
C ILE A 38 3.76 -0.73 -14.76
N THR A 39 4.12 -0.52 -13.50
CA THR A 39 3.93 -1.54 -12.47
C THR A 39 2.46 -1.80 -12.18
N ILE A 40 1.62 -0.76 -12.14
CA ILE A 40 0.16 -0.92 -12.01
C ILE A 40 -0.40 -1.75 -13.15
N VAL A 41 0.04 -1.48 -14.39
CA VAL A 41 -0.39 -2.25 -15.56
C VAL A 41 -0.01 -3.73 -15.42
N SER A 42 1.19 -4.04 -14.93
CA SER A 42 1.60 -5.43 -14.69
C SER A 42 0.74 -6.14 -13.63
N ILE A 43 0.39 -5.45 -12.53
CA ILE A 43 -0.52 -5.98 -11.50
C ILE A 43 -1.91 -6.25 -12.10
N ILE A 44 -2.44 -5.29 -12.86
CA ILE A 44 -3.73 -5.45 -13.55
C ILE A 44 -3.71 -6.67 -14.49
N GLN A 45 -2.60 -6.88 -15.20
CA GLN A 45 -2.42 -8.02 -16.10
C GLN A 45 -2.39 -9.36 -15.37
N GLY A 46 -1.76 -9.45 -14.20
CA GLY A 46 -1.73 -10.67 -13.39
C GLY A 46 -3.14 -11.10 -12.94
N VAL A 47 -3.92 -10.16 -12.40
CA VAL A 47 -5.31 -10.44 -12.00
C VAL A 47 -6.20 -10.78 -13.21
N ALA A 48 -6.05 -10.05 -14.32
CA ALA A 48 -6.79 -10.32 -15.55
C ALA A 48 -6.50 -11.70 -16.14
N LEU A 49 -5.25 -12.17 -16.07
CA LEU A 49 -4.84 -13.49 -16.55
C LEU A 49 -5.46 -14.62 -15.70
N ALA A 50 -5.53 -14.43 -14.37
CA ALA A 50 -6.16 -15.41 -13.49
C ALA A 50 -7.67 -15.56 -13.76
N LEU A 51 -8.37 -14.43 -13.95
CA LEU A 51 -9.76 -14.46 -14.37
C LEU A 51 -9.95 -15.11 -15.75
N LEU A 52 -9.06 -14.82 -16.71
CA LEU A 52 -9.11 -15.42 -18.03
C LEU A 52 -8.92 -16.94 -17.95
N ALA A 53 -7.98 -17.40 -17.12
CA ALA A 53 -7.77 -18.82 -16.87
C ALA A 53 -9.03 -19.46 -16.27
N GLU A 54 -9.61 -18.88 -15.23
CA GLU A 54 -10.84 -19.39 -14.61
C GLU A 54 -12.00 -19.46 -15.62
N ASN A 55 -12.22 -18.40 -16.41
CA ASN A 55 -13.25 -18.34 -17.45
C ASN A 55 -13.04 -19.33 -18.60
N THR A 56 -11.78 -19.71 -18.87
CA THR A 56 -11.46 -20.66 -19.93
C THR A 56 -11.83 -22.09 -19.52
N PHE A 57 -11.83 -22.38 -18.21
CA PHE A 57 -12.12 -23.73 -17.71
C PHE A 57 -13.54 -23.87 -17.14
N GLU A 58 -14.14 -22.84 -16.53
CA GLU A 58 -15.50 -22.86 -15.97
C GLU A 58 -16.19 -21.47 -16.01
N LYS A 59 -17.52 -21.41 -15.81
CA LYS A 59 -18.23 -20.13 -15.67
C LYS A 59 -17.94 -19.55 -14.27
N PRO A 60 -17.37 -18.33 -14.15
CA PRO A 60 -17.00 -17.78 -12.86
C PRO A 60 -18.24 -17.53 -12.00
N SER A 61 -18.13 -17.88 -10.72
CA SER A 61 -19.20 -17.59 -9.75
C SER A 61 -19.31 -16.08 -9.50
N LEU A 62 -20.50 -15.62 -9.06
CA LEU A 62 -20.69 -14.22 -8.64
C LEU A 62 -19.66 -13.81 -7.58
N LEU A 63 -19.37 -14.72 -6.64
CA LEU A 63 -18.39 -14.50 -5.58
C LEU A 63 -16.99 -14.28 -6.15
N ALA A 64 -16.54 -15.14 -7.08
CA ALA A 64 -15.25 -15.01 -7.74
C ALA A 64 -15.12 -13.66 -8.47
N GLY A 65 -16.17 -13.21 -9.16
CA GLY A 65 -16.19 -11.90 -9.81
C GLY A 65 -16.02 -10.74 -8.82
N VAL A 66 -16.77 -10.73 -7.72
CA VAL A 66 -16.67 -9.68 -6.69
C VAL A 66 -15.31 -9.71 -5.99
N GLN A 67 -14.82 -10.91 -5.64
CA GLN A 67 -13.50 -11.08 -5.02
C GLN A 67 -12.37 -10.60 -5.93
N SER A 68 -12.44 -10.88 -7.23
CA SER A 68 -11.43 -10.42 -8.18
C SER A 68 -11.37 -8.90 -8.27
N ILE A 69 -12.53 -8.22 -8.34
CA ILE A 69 -12.59 -6.76 -8.32
C ILE A 69 -12.02 -6.20 -7.01
N ALA A 70 -12.37 -6.80 -5.87
CA ALA A 70 -11.84 -6.40 -4.57
C ALA A 70 -10.32 -6.58 -4.47
N THR A 71 -9.79 -7.70 -4.97
CA THR A 71 -8.36 -7.99 -5.01
C THR A 71 -7.61 -7.02 -5.93
N LEU A 72 -8.16 -6.72 -7.12
CA LEU A 72 -7.59 -5.74 -8.04
C LEU A 72 -7.48 -4.37 -7.37
N LEU A 73 -8.58 -3.86 -6.81
CA LEU A 73 -8.61 -2.56 -6.15
C LEU A 73 -7.69 -2.51 -4.93
N LEU A 74 -7.61 -3.60 -4.16
CA LEU A 74 -6.67 -3.71 -3.04
C LEU A 74 -5.22 -3.51 -3.50
N PHE A 75 -4.77 -4.24 -4.52
CA PHE A 75 -3.38 -4.11 -5.00
C PHE A 75 -3.10 -2.76 -5.63
N VAL A 76 -4.06 -2.19 -6.38
CA VAL A 76 -3.94 -0.83 -6.89
C VAL A 76 -3.74 0.17 -5.74
N VAL A 77 -4.50 0.04 -4.65
CA VAL A 77 -4.38 0.94 -3.49
C VAL A 77 -3.08 0.73 -2.71
N VAL A 78 -2.65 -0.51 -2.51
CA VAL A 78 -1.37 -0.81 -1.85
C VAL A 78 -0.22 -0.21 -2.66
N PHE A 79 -0.25 -0.36 -3.98
CA PHE A 79 0.75 0.20 -4.85
C PHE A 79 0.70 1.72 -4.92
N TYR A 80 -0.49 2.31 -5.01
CA TYR A 80 -0.70 3.77 -4.93
C TYR A 80 -0.17 4.34 -3.62
N TRP A 81 -0.41 3.66 -2.50
CA TRP A 81 0.12 4.05 -1.20
C TRP A 81 1.65 3.96 -1.17
N TYR A 82 2.22 2.88 -1.71
CA TYR A 82 3.67 2.75 -1.87
C TYR A 82 4.26 3.92 -2.66
N LEU A 83 3.71 4.25 -3.83
CA LEU A 83 4.16 5.40 -4.62
C LEU A 83 4.07 6.71 -3.84
N THR A 84 2.95 6.93 -3.15
CA THR A 84 2.76 8.14 -2.33
C THR A 84 3.84 8.24 -1.25
N MET A 85 4.15 7.13 -0.57
CA MET A 85 5.20 7.09 0.43
C MET A 85 6.59 7.28 -0.19
N SER A 86 6.87 6.73 -1.37
CA SER A 86 8.15 6.92 -2.08
C SER A 86 8.37 8.36 -2.53
N VAL A 87 7.30 9.10 -2.85
CA VAL A 87 7.38 10.54 -3.14
C VAL A 87 7.65 11.33 -1.86
N LEU A 88 6.88 11.07 -0.80
CA LEU A 88 6.93 11.84 0.44
C LEU A 88 8.16 11.54 1.31
N LEU A 89 8.62 10.29 1.34
CA LEU A 89 9.73 9.84 2.17
C LEU A 89 10.92 9.46 1.30
N ARG A 90 12.09 10.04 1.61
CA ARG A 90 13.34 9.60 0.98
C ARG A 90 13.91 8.42 1.75
N TRP A 91 14.11 7.33 1.04
CA TRP A 91 14.84 6.16 1.50
C TRP A 91 16.11 6.04 0.69
N ALA A 92 17.21 5.60 1.31
CA ALA A 92 18.37 5.20 0.53
C ALA A 92 17.97 3.97 -0.30
N PRO A 93 18.08 4.00 -1.63
CA PRO A 93 17.63 2.90 -2.47
C PRO A 93 18.32 1.62 -2.03
N SER A 94 17.51 0.67 -1.58
CA SER A 94 17.96 -0.64 -1.12
C SER A 94 17.44 -1.72 -2.05
N PHE A 95 18.04 -2.91 -1.96
CA PHE A 95 17.53 -4.09 -2.67
C PHE A 95 16.05 -4.35 -2.34
N LEU A 96 15.64 -4.13 -1.09
CA LEU A 96 14.26 -4.32 -0.65
C LEU A 96 13.28 -3.38 -1.37
N ASP A 97 13.68 -2.13 -1.63
CA ASP A 97 12.84 -1.16 -2.33
C ASP A 97 12.62 -1.55 -3.80
N SER A 98 13.65 -2.15 -4.42
CA SER A 98 13.58 -2.65 -5.80
C SER A 98 12.82 -3.97 -5.89
N PHE A 99 12.83 -4.78 -4.82
CA PHE A 99 12.13 -6.05 -4.75
C PHE A 99 10.63 -5.90 -4.46
N LEU A 100 10.23 -4.83 -3.76
CA LEU A 100 8.86 -4.65 -3.28
C LEU A 100 7.79 -4.70 -4.39
N PRO A 101 7.96 -4.06 -5.57
CA PRO A 101 7.02 -4.20 -6.69
C PRO A 101 6.80 -5.66 -7.12
N PHE A 102 7.88 -6.45 -7.19
CA PHE A 102 7.82 -7.86 -7.55
C PHE A 102 7.16 -8.70 -6.45
N ALA A 103 7.43 -8.37 -5.19
CA ALA A 103 6.76 -9.02 -4.06
C ALA A 103 5.26 -8.73 -4.08
N ILE A 104 4.84 -7.48 -4.34
CA ILE A 104 3.43 -7.10 -4.47
C ILE A 104 2.77 -7.88 -5.61
N ALA A 105 3.40 -7.95 -6.79
CA ALA A 105 2.91 -8.76 -7.90
C ALA A 105 2.82 -10.24 -7.53
N GLY A 106 3.84 -10.83 -6.90
CA GLY A 106 3.81 -12.22 -6.45
C GLY A 106 2.72 -12.51 -5.42
N LEU A 107 2.39 -11.53 -4.56
CA LEU A 107 1.30 -11.63 -3.58
C LEU A 107 -0.08 -11.66 -4.24
N GLU A 108 -0.22 -11.34 -5.52
CA GLU A 108 -1.51 -11.42 -6.23
C GLU A 108 -1.90 -12.86 -6.59
N ILE A 109 -0.93 -13.78 -6.63
CA ILE A 109 -1.15 -15.16 -7.06
C ILE A 109 -2.06 -15.94 -6.10
N PRO A 110 -1.82 -15.96 -4.76
CA PRO A 110 -2.68 -16.72 -3.86
C PRO A 110 -4.15 -16.28 -3.85
N PRO A 111 -4.53 -15.00 -3.71
CA PRO A 111 -5.94 -14.62 -3.72
C PRO A 111 -6.60 -14.89 -5.08
N ALA A 112 -5.84 -14.83 -6.17
CA ALA A 112 -6.34 -15.22 -7.49
C ALA A 112 -6.62 -16.73 -7.59
N PHE A 113 -5.79 -17.57 -6.96
CA PHE A 113 -6.03 -19.02 -6.87
C PHE A 113 -7.22 -19.37 -5.96
N PHE A 114 -7.52 -18.52 -4.97
CA PHE A 114 -8.62 -18.73 -4.02
C PHE A 114 -9.94 -18.07 -4.44
N LEU A 115 -10.06 -17.58 -5.67
CA LEU A 115 -11.32 -17.01 -6.15
C LEU A 115 -12.45 -18.05 -6.06
N GLY A 116 -13.59 -17.64 -5.52
CA GLY A 116 -14.72 -18.51 -5.23
C GLY A 116 -14.63 -19.29 -3.92
N ASP A 117 -13.43 -19.51 -3.33
CA ASP A 117 -13.29 -20.08 -1.98
C ASP A 117 -13.25 -18.96 -0.93
N ALA A 118 -14.41 -18.69 -0.33
CA ALA A 118 -14.56 -17.66 0.71
C ALA A 118 -13.62 -17.85 1.90
N ARG A 119 -13.23 -19.08 2.24
CA ARG A 119 -12.40 -19.37 3.44
C ARG A 119 -10.96 -19.01 3.16
N ALA A 120 -10.41 -19.59 2.10
CA ALA A 120 -9.01 -19.42 1.74
C ALA A 120 -8.73 -17.96 1.35
N TRP A 121 -9.63 -17.35 0.58
CA TRP A 121 -9.51 -15.96 0.15
C TRP A 121 -9.50 -14.98 1.34
N ASN A 122 -10.48 -15.11 2.26
CA ASN A 122 -10.56 -14.23 3.43
C ASN A 122 -9.39 -14.43 4.40
N LEU A 123 -8.98 -15.68 4.67
CA LEU A 123 -7.85 -15.96 5.57
C LEU A 123 -6.53 -15.43 4.99
N TRP A 124 -6.33 -15.59 3.68
CA TRP A 124 -5.16 -15.02 3.01
C TRP A 124 -5.16 -13.49 3.11
N LEU A 125 -6.31 -12.84 2.87
CA LEU A 125 -6.42 -11.38 3.00
C LEU A 125 -6.20 -10.89 4.41
N ALA A 126 -6.65 -11.62 5.43
CA ALA A 126 -6.37 -11.28 6.81
C ALA A 126 -4.85 -11.23 7.07
N LEU A 127 -4.11 -12.24 6.61
CA LEU A 127 -2.65 -12.26 6.70
C LEU A 127 -2.01 -11.10 5.91
N PHE A 128 -2.50 -10.83 4.70
CA PHE A 128 -2.04 -9.72 3.89
C PHE A 128 -2.22 -8.36 4.59
N TRP A 129 -3.39 -8.12 5.21
CA TRP A 129 -3.64 -6.89 5.96
C TRP A 129 -2.78 -6.78 7.23
N PHE A 130 -2.50 -7.87 7.94
CA PHE A 130 -1.51 -7.87 9.03
C PHE A 130 -0.10 -7.55 8.53
N GLY A 131 0.29 -8.09 7.36
CA GLY A 131 1.54 -7.74 6.70
C GLY A 131 1.61 -6.26 6.36
N THR A 132 0.53 -5.71 5.81
CA THR A 132 0.40 -4.28 5.49
C THR A 132 0.52 -3.40 6.73
N MET A 133 -0.19 -3.75 7.82
CA MET A 133 -0.09 -3.07 9.11
C MET A 133 1.36 -3.05 9.61
N THR A 134 2.06 -4.19 9.52
CA THR A 134 3.47 -4.32 9.90
C THR A 134 4.37 -3.44 9.03
N GLY A 135 4.15 -3.41 7.71
CA GLY A 135 4.84 -2.52 6.77
C GLY A 135 4.64 -1.05 7.12
N MET A 136 3.44 -0.64 7.52
CA MET A 136 3.17 0.71 8.00
C MET A 136 3.88 1.02 9.33
N MET A 137 4.00 0.05 10.24
CA MET A 137 4.77 0.23 11.49
C MET A 137 6.26 0.46 11.21
N ILE A 138 6.82 -0.30 10.27
CA ILE A 138 8.20 -0.13 9.82
C ILE A 138 8.38 1.25 9.17
N THR A 139 7.48 1.63 8.26
CA THR A 139 7.46 2.94 7.59
C THR A 139 7.44 4.09 8.61
N LYS A 140 6.61 3.97 9.64
CA LYS A 140 6.54 4.96 10.73
C LYS A 140 7.84 5.03 11.53
N LYS A 141 8.44 3.88 11.85
CA LYS A 141 9.72 3.81 12.59
C LYS A 141 10.86 4.46 11.82
N TRP A 142 10.84 4.35 10.49
CA TRP A 142 11.91 4.80 9.61
C TRP A 142 11.64 6.14 8.92
N SER A 143 10.62 6.89 9.35
CA SER A 143 10.35 8.25 8.88
C SER A 143 10.72 9.28 9.96
N PRO A 144 12.01 9.59 10.17
CA PRO A 144 12.43 10.59 11.14
C PRO A 144 11.96 11.99 10.73
N GLN A 145 11.83 12.87 11.73
CA GLN A 145 11.44 14.26 11.52
C GLN A 145 12.39 15.02 10.58
N SER A 146 13.67 14.64 10.52
CA SER A 146 14.68 15.24 9.65
C SER A 146 14.33 15.15 8.15
N HIS A 147 13.50 14.18 7.72
CA HIS A 147 13.06 14.09 6.33
C HIS A 147 12.23 15.30 5.87
N PHE A 148 11.62 16.03 6.81
CA PHE A 148 10.71 17.14 6.53
C PHE A 148 11.34 18.52 6.77
N GLY A 149 12.64 18.58 7.13
CA GLY A 149 13.34 19.85 7.39
C GLY A 149 12.64 20.68 8.46
N GLU A 150 12.33 21.94 8.14
CA GLU A 150 11.67 22.88 9.05
C GLU A 150 10.15 22.63 9.18
N HIS A 151 9.55 21.83 8.29
CA HIS A 151 8.11 21.58 8.24
C HIS A 151 7.69 20.44 9.20
N VAL A 152 7.84 20.67 10.50
CA VAL A 152 7.49 19.70 11.56
C VAL A 152 6.00 19.28 11.52
N GLU A 153 5.13 20.17 11.04
CA GLU A 153 3.70 19.89 10.91
C GLU A 153 3.40 18.82 9.86
N ALA A 154 4.08 18.85 8.71
CA ALA A 154 3.95 17.83 7.67
C ALA A 154 4.32 16.44 8.20
N HIS A 155 5.38 16.36 9.02
CA HIS A 155 5.76 15.12 9.70
C HIS A 155 4.66 14.61 10.65
N ARG A 156 4.05 15.49 11.46
CA ARG A 156 2.96 15.13 12.37
C ARG A 156 1.72 14.65 11.61
N VAL A 157 1.40 15.29 10.49
CA VAL A 157 0.29 14.92 9.61
C VAL A 157 0.51 13.51 9.04
N LEU A 158 1.70 13.22 8.52
CA LEU A 158 2.05 11.88 8.04
C LEU A 158 1.95 10.82 9.16
N HIS A 159 2.53 11.07 10.33
CA HIS A 159 2.52 10.10 11.43
C HIS A 159 1.11 9.84 11.98
N ARG A 160 0.23 10.84 11.93
CA ARG A 160 -1.19 10.69 12.25
C ARG A 160 -1.87 9.78 11.22
N LEU A 161 -1.69 10.05 9.93
CA LEU A 161 -2.20 9.19 8.86
C LEU A 161 -1.72 7.75 9.05
N LEU A 162 -0.41 7.52 9.24
CA LEU A 162 0.13 6.18 9.41
C LEU A 162 -0.50 5.45 10.60
N ARG A 163 -0.76 6.14 11.72
CA ARG A 163 -1.45 5.53 12.87
C ARG A 163 -2.89 5.17 12.54
N GLU A 164 -3.63 6.07 11.89
CA GLU A 164 -5.01 5.81 11.48
C GLU A 164 -5.10 4.61 10.53
N LEU A 165 -4.25 4.58 9.50
CA LEU A 165 -4.19 3.48 8.54
C LEU A 165 -3.74 2.17 9.21
N GLN A 166 -2.80 2.20 10.16
CA GLN A 166 -2.43 1.01 10.96
C GLN A 166 -3.64 0.45 11.73
N THR A 167 -4.42 1.30 12.40
CA THR A 167 -5.60 0.84 13.13
C THR A 167 -6.66 0.29 12.17
N MET A 168 -6.91 0.96 11.04
CA MET A 168 -7.88 0.50 10.04
C MET A 168 -7.48 -0.83 9.40
N THR A 169 -6.22 -0.99 9.01
CA THR A 169 -5.68 -2.23 8.45
C THR A 169 -5.76 -3.38 9.46
N GLY A 170 -5.45 -3.13 10.74
CA GLY A 170 -5.60 -4.11 11.81
C GLY A 170 -7.06 -4.53 12.05
N ILE A 171 -8.00 -3.57 12.09
CA ILE A 171 -9.44 -3.86 12.21
C ILE A 171 -9.93 -4.66 10.98
N THR A 172 -9.47 -4.29 9.78
CA THR A 172 -9.81 -4.99 8.54
C THR A 172 -9.27 -6.42 8.54
N ALA A 173 -8.02 -6.62 8.97
CA ALA A 173 -7.42 -7.94 9.09
C ALA A 173 -8.25 -8.85 10.00
N LEU A 174 -8.67 -8.34 11.16
CA LEU A 174 -9.53 -9.07 12.08
C LEU A 174 -10.91 -9.34 11.48
N GLY A 175 -11.56 -8.34 10.88
CA GLY A 175 -12.90 -8.48 10.30
C GLY A 175 -12.95 -9.50 9.16
N VAL A 176 -12.01 -9.43 8.23
CA VAL A 176 -11.89 -10.38 7.12
C VAL A 176 -11.45 -11.76 7.63
N GLY A 177 -10.54 -11.82 8.62
CA GLY A 177 -10.12 -13.08 9.25
C GLY A 177 -11.28 -13.80 9.95
N LEU A 178 -12.16 -13.06 10.63
CA LEU A 178 -13.38 -13.60 11.20
C LEU A 178 -14.34 -14.11 10.12
N CYS A 179 -14.50 -13.39 9.00
CA CYS A 179 -15.28 -13.89 7.86
C CYS A 179 -14.71 -15.21 7.31
N GLY A 180 -13.39 -15.33 7.22
CA GLY A 180 -12.73 -16.57 6.79
C GLY A 180 -12.93 -17.72 7.78
N LEU A 181 -12.80 -17.45 9.08
CA LEU A 181 -13.03 -18.44 10.13
C LEU A 181 -14.49 -18.90 10.18
N PHE A 182 -15.46 -17.97 10.06
CA PHE A 182 -16.87 -18.33 10.02
C PHE A 182 -17.25 -19.08 8.75
N ALA A 183 -16.68 -18.71 7.58
CA ALA A 183 -16.84 -19.50 6.36
C ALA A 183 -16.30 -20.94 6.51
N PHE A 184 -15.29 -21.13 7.37
CA PHE A 184 -14.74 -22.46 7.66
C PHE A 184 -15.67 -23.28 8.55
N LEU A 185 -16.28 -22.65 9.56
CA LEU A 185 -17.22 -23.29 10.49
C LEU A 185 -18.61 -23.51 9.87
N ASP A 186 -19.07 -22.60 9.02
CA ASP A 186 -20.37 -22.59 8.37
C ASP A 186 -20.22 -22.72 6.85
N TRP A 187 -19.97 -23.95 6.41
CA TRP A 187 -19.80 -24.31 5.01
C TRP A 187 -21.05 -24.05 4.14
N THR A 188 -22.24 -23.89 4.74
CA THR A 188 -23.48 -23.65 3.98
C THR A 188 -23.63 -22.21 3.52
N ASN A 189 -23.06 -21.24 4.26
CA ASN A 189 -23.20 -19.80 3.97
C ASN A 189 -21.91 -19.18 3.42
N GLN A 190 -21.10 -19.93 2.67
CA GLN A 190 -19.83 -19.42 2.11
C GLN A 190 -20.02 -18.16 1.27
N LEU A 191 -21.10 -18.06 0.49
CA LEU A 191 -21.39 -16.88 -0.32
C LEU A 191 -21.55 -15.63 0.56
N PHE A 192 -22.29 -15.72 1.66
CA PHE A 192 -22.51 -14.61 2.58
C PHE A 192 -21.21 -14.14 3.24
N TRP A 193 -20.40 -15.07 3.74
CA TRP A 193 -19.12 -14.75 4.38
C TRP A 193 -18.08 -14.23 3.38
N GLY A 194 -18.08 -14.76 2.15
CA GLY A 194 -17.25 -14.27 1.06
C GLY A 194 -17.59 -12.84 0.65
N LEU A 195 -18.88 -12.55 0.44
CA LEU A 195 -19.35 -11.20 0.10
C LEU A 195 -19.12 -10.20 1.24
N SER A 196 -19.34 -10.60 2.49
CA SER A 196 -19.09 -9.76 3.65
C SER A 196 -17.60 -9.37 3.75
N GLY A 197 -16.69 -10.33 3.56
CA GLY A 197 -15.26 -10.06 3.49
C GLY A 197 -14.89 -9.09 2.37
N ALA A 198 -15.45 -9.30 1.17
CA ALA A 198 -15.21 -8.40 0.03
C ALA A 198 -15.72 -6.97 0.27
N ILE A 199 -16.90 -6.82 0.88
CA ILE A 199 -17.46 -5.50 1.25
C ILE A 199 -16.55 -4.78 2.26
N ILE A 200 -16.07 -5.49 3.28
CA ILE A 200 -15.12 -4.95 4.26
C ILE A 200 -13.86 -4.45 3.55
N VAL A 201 -13.29 -5.24 2.64
CA VAL A 201 -12.09 -4.86 1.87
C VAL A 201 -12.35 -3.61 1.03
N LEU A 202 -13.44 -3.58 0.26
CA LEU A 202 -13.79 -2.46 -0.61
C LEU A 202 -14.03 -1.17 0.17
N PHE A 203 -14.71 -1.27 1.31
CA PHE A 203 -14.94 -0.13 2.19
C PHE A 203 -13.62 0.41 2.76
N THR A 204 -12.75 -0.47 3.26
CA THR A 204 -11.42 -0.08 3.75
C THR A 204 -10.58 0.54 2.64
N VAL A 205 -10.58 -0.03 1.45
CA VAL A 205 -9.90 0.52 0.26
C VAL A 205 -10.34 1.96 -0.03
N GLY A 206 -11.65 2.23 -0.05
CA GLY A 206 -12.18 3.57 -0.24
C GLY A 206 -11.72 4.56 0.83
N ILE A 207 -11.72 4.15 2.10
CA ILE A 207 -11.23 4.98 3.20
C ILE A 207 -9.73 5.25 3.08
N ILE A 208 -8.92 4.23 2.79
CA ILE A 208 -7.47 4.38 2.67
C ILE A 208 -7.14 5.40 1.57
N VAL A 209 -7.81 5.32 0.41
CA VAL A 209 -7.60 6.28 -0.69
C VAL A 209 -7.99 7.68 -0.25
N ALA A 210 -9.19 7.87 0.29
CA ALA A 210 -9.68 9.18 0.70
C ALA A 210 -8.79 9.83 1.77
N ARG A 211 -8.36 9.06 2.79
CA ARG A 211 -7.45 9.56 3.83
C ARG A 211 -6.06 9.87 3.28
N THR A 212 -5.54 9.02 2.39
CA THR A 212 -4.22 9.21 1.77
C THR A 212 -4.20 10.47 0.92
N GLU A 213 -5.21 10.69 0.07
CA GLU A 213 -5.31 11.88 -0.78
C GLU A 213 -5.44 13.17 0.03
N VAL A 214 -6.33 13.22 1.02
CA VAL A 214 -6.51 14.39 1.88
C VAL A 214 -5.22 14.73 2.63
N CYS A 215 -4.56 13.73 3.22
CA CYS A 215 -3.32 13.92 3.96
C CYS A 215 -2.16 14.32 3.02
N SER A 216 -2.06 13.68 1.85
CA SER A 216 -1.07 14.01 0.84
C SER A 216 -1.22 15.47 0.41
N SER A 217 -2.45 15.92 0.11
CA SER A 217 -2.77 17.32 -0.22
C SER A 217 -2.33 18.28 0.89
N GLN A 218 -2.62 17.98 2.16
CA GLN A 218 -2.18 18.78 3.31
C GLN A 218 -0.66 18.88 3.40
N ILE A 219 0.05 17.76 3.20
CA ILE A 219 1.51 17.74 3.21
C ILE A 219 2.06 18.58 2.05
N HIS A 220 1.53 18.44 0.84
CA HIS A 220 1.95 19.23 -0.32
C HIS A 220 1.72 20.73 -0.13
N ALA A 221 0.61 21.12 0.51
CA ALA A 221 0.31 22.51 0.83
C ALA A 221 1.36 23.15 1.77
N HIS A 222 1.93 22.39 2.71
CA HIS A 222 3.03 22.89 3.55
C HIS A 222 4.30 23.23 2.75
N PHE A 223 4.47 22.64 1.57
CA PHE A 223 5.57 22.93 0.64
C PHE A 223 5.17 23.89 -0.49
N GLY A 224 3.99 24.53 -0.40
CA GLY A 224 3.51 25.47 -1.42
C GLY A 224 2.97 24.82 -2.69
N VAL A 225 2.81 23.49 -2.72
CA VAL A 225 2.23 22.76 -3.85
C VAL A 225 0.73 22.59 -3.63
N ASN A 226 -0.08 23.38 -4.33
CA ASN A 226 -1.54 23.28 -4.27
C ASN A 226 -2.04 22.15 -5.18
N ARG A 227 -2.20 20.96 -4.60
CA ARG A 227 -2.85 19.80 -5.25
C ARG A 227 -4.17 19.51 -4.54
N PRO A 228 -5.34 19.63 -5.21
CA PRO A 228 -6.61 19.21 -4.62
C PRO A 228 -6.66 17.67 -4.53
N PRO A 229 -7.38 17.10 -3.55
CA PRO A 229 -7.30 15.69 -3.20
C PRO A 229 -7.91 14.71 -4.23
N PHE A 230 -8.55 15.17 -5.32
CA PHE A 230 -9.22 14.27 -6.29
C PHE A 230 -9.23 14.82 -7.73
N ASN A 231 -8.15 15.47 -8.16
CA ASN A 231 -8.03 15.95 -9.55
C ASN A 231 -7.73 14.85 -10.57
#